data_AF-A0A939H801-F1
#
_entry.id   AF-A0A939H801-F1
#
_cell.length_a   1.000
_cell.length_b   1.000
_cell.length_c   1.000
_cell.angle_alpha   90.00
_cell.angle_beta   90.00
_cell.angle_gamma   90.00
#
_symmetry.space_group_name_H-M   'P 1'
#
loop_
_entity.id
_entity.type
_entity.pdbx_description
1 polymer ?
#
loop_
_entity_poly.entity_id
_entity_poly.type
_entity_poly.pdbx_seq_one_letter_code
_entity_poly.pdbx_strand_id
1 'polypeptide(L)'
;MKNRKSILILLLLLLSVLISAGYEKSGREKESIAEEPDFQKASEIWVISDIHYLSPSINDQGPSFQRIMEVGDGKNLHEIHRILDAFKEEVMREKPHALIVSGDLTNNGERESHLELAAVFSEIEEAGTEVYLTPGNHDLNNPFARGFRGEEQYKVETVTPEDFRKIYRENGFAEAFSEDAHSLSYAVKVDEKTWMLLVDTNRYQRNMELGYPEAGGILSLGTFRWMREVLEEAQKEGAEVITVSHHNALMHSGIAIEGYMIDNHEEYLGIIRRNGVKLNLTGHIHIQDITVNEEMDPVYEIATNALSVYPHKYGRILVSDEKGIEYRSRKLDLSDIMMGSALTDFHSLDAYSKAYFQERSATRIYHRLLEESEATEEEASLMAEAMGMMNALYFGGDEENITEEMMSHEGVFLMETAGDEKTAYYLERMLNESGPDDNVLHIGK
;
A
#
# COMPACT_ATOMS: atom_id res chain seq x y z
N MET A 1 -0.67 -76.12 14.77
CA MET A 1 0.70 -75.80 15.23
C MET A 1 1.53 -75.33 14.05
N LYS A 2 2.34 -74.29 14.29
CA LYS A 2 3.40 -73.70 13.44
C LYS A 2 3.01 -72.57 12.48
N ASN A 3 3.39 -71.37 12.94
CA ASN A 3 4.01 -70.25 12.22
C ASN A 3 3.12 -69.26 11.44
N ARG A 4 2.40 -68.43 12.20
CA ARG A 4 2.04 -67.05 11.81
C ARG A 4 2.86 -66.04 12.64
N LYS A 5 4.13 -65.82 12.31
CA LYS A 5 4.94 -64.66 12.74
C LYS A 5 6.17 -64.59 11.82
N SER A 6 6.10 -63.85 10.70
CA SER A 6 7.27 -63.38 9.92
C SER A 6 6.94 -62.49 8.70
N ILE A 7 5.67 -62.20 8.37
CA ILE A 7 5.34 -61.37 7.18
C ILE A 7 4.93 -59.93 7.55
N LEU A 8 5.14 -59.50 8.79
CA LEU A 8 4.78 -58.16 9.27
C LEU A 8 6.00 -57.31 9.69
N ILE A 9 7.14 -57.48 9.00
CA ILE A 9 8.34 -56.64 9.21
C ILE A 9 8.97 -56.18 7.88
N LEU A 10 8.59 -56.75 6.72
CA LEU A 10 9.17 -56.37 5.42
C LEU A 10 8.37 -55.30 4.63
N LEU A 11 7.22 -54.86 5.15
CA LEU A 11 6.40 -53.79 4.55
C LEU A 11 6.58 -52.42 5.26
N LEU A 12 7.34 -52.38 6.36
CA LEU A 12 7.65 -51.16 7.11
C LEU A 12 9.05 -50.57 6.77
N LEU A 13 9.81 -51.23 5.89
CA LEU A 13 11.16 -50.79 5.48
C LEU A 13 11.26 -50.37 4.01
N LEU A 14 10.13 -50.34 3.28
CA LEU A 14 10.01 -49.78 1.93
C LEU A 14 9.16 -48.49 1.89
N LEU A 15 8.69 -48.02 3.05
CA LEU A 15 8.00 -46.73 3.20
C LEU A 15 8.92 -45.62 3.75
N SER A 16 10.23 -45.87 3.85
CA SER A 16 11.21 -44.94 4.43
C SER A 16 12.23 -44.41 3.41
N VAL A 17 11.96 -44.51 2.10
CA VAL A 17 12.90 -44.08 1.04
C VAL A 17 12.26 -43.21 -0.06
N LEU A 18 11.00 -42.76 0.08
CA LEU A 18 10.37 -41.90 -0.96
C LEU A 18 9.63 -40.66 -0.42
N ILE A 19 10.08 -40.13 0.72
CA ILE A 19 9.77 -38.74 1.13
C ILE A 19 11.10 -38.09 1.51
N SER A 20 11.92 -37.86 0.48
CA SER A 20 13.09 -36.99 0.53
C SER A 20 13.34 -36.39 -0.86
N ALA A 21 12.27 -36.17 -1.62
CA ALA A 21 12.29 -35.11 -2.62
C ALA A 21 12.16 -33.83 -1.80
N GLY A 22 13.30 -33.16 -1.60
CA GLY A 22 13.39 -31.96 -0.79
C GLY A 22 12.37 -30.94 -1.25
N TYR A 23 11.55 -30.48 -0.32
CA TYR A 23 11.20 -29.08 -0.28
C TYR A 23 12.54 -28.34 -0.06
N GLU A 24 13.29 -28.11 -1.13
CA GLU A 24 14.24 -27.01 -1.16
C GLU A 24 13.38 -25.77 -1.14
N LYS A 25 12.99 -25.33 0.07
CA LYS A 25 12.68 -23.93 0.33
C LYS A 25 13.89 -23.20 -0.25
N SER A 26 13.76 -22.51 -1.38
CA SER A 26 14.81 -21.62 -1.85
C SER A 26 15.00 -20.63 -0.72
N GLY A 27 15.99 -20.89 0.13
CA GLY A 27 16.30 -19.98 1.21
C GLY A 27 16.66 -18.68 0.52
N ARG A 28 15.92 -17.61 0.83
CA ARG A 28 16.47 -16.25 0.76
C ARG A 28 17.86 -16.38 1.38
N GLU A 29 18.92 -16.24 0.58
CA GLU A 29 20.24 -16.04 1.16
C GLU A 29 20.03 -14.86 2.10
N LYS A 30 20.27 -15.09 3.40
CA LYS A 30 20.33 -14.00 4.36
C LYS A 30 21.49 -13.15 3.92
N GLU A 31 21.23 -12.17 3.04
CA GLU A 31 22.06 -10.98 2.99
C GLU A 31 22.18 -10.53 4.43
N SER A 32 23.43 -10.41 4.88
CA SER A 32 23.72 -9.94 6.23
C SER A 32 22.86 -8.72 6.48
N ILE A 33 22.12 -8.68 7.59
CA ILE A 33 21.35 -7.52 8.04
C ILE A 33 22.21 -6.29 7.76
N ALA A 34 21.91 -5.60 6.67
CA ALA A 34 22.70 -4.45 6.25
C ALA A 34 22.63 -3.49 7.43
N GLU A 35 23.79 -2.98 7.87
CA GLU A 35 23.82 -1.93 8.88
C GLU A 35 22.78 -0.88 8.51
N GLU A 36 21.96 -0.43 9.47
CA GLU A 36 20.94 0.58 9.17
C GLU A 36 21.63 1.75 8.46
N PRO A 37 21.14 2.16 7.27
CA PRO A 37 21.70 3.32 6.60
C PRO A 37 21.75 4.49 7.58
N ASP A 38 22.87 5.23 7.58
CA ASP A 38 22.96 6.43 8.39
C ASP A 38 22.05 7.50 7.78
N PHE A 39 20.79 7.52 8.23
CA PHE A 39 19.75 8.45 7.77
C PHE A 39 19.91 9.88 8.32
N GLN A 40 21.14 10.30 8.69
CA GLN A 40 21.42 11.69 9.09
C GLN A 40 21.39 12.62 7.86
N LYS A 41 20.21 13.22 7.65
CA LYS A 41 19.73 14.15 6.59
C LYS A 41 20.76 15.13 6.01
N ALA A 42 20.85 15.20 4.68
CA ALA A 42 20.02 16.11 3.87
C ALA A 42 19.29 15.48 2.66
N SER A 43 19.32 14.15 2.49
CA SER A 43 18.75 13.47 1.31
C SER A 43 17.77 12.34 1.66
N GLU A 44 17.24 12.34 2.88
CA GLU A 44 16.23 11.37 3.29
C GLU A 44 14.83 11.83 2.89
N ILE A 45 14.16 11.01 2.09
CA ILE A 45 12.78 11.18 1.64
C ILE A 45 11.92 10.15 2.35
N TRP A 46 10.76 10.56 2.86
CA TRP A 46 9.75 9.63 3.36
C TRP A 46 8.61 9.50 2.34
N VAL A 47 7.95 8.35 2.29
CA VAL A 47 6.77 8.12 1.45
C VAL A 47 5.65 7.48 2.24
N ILE A 48 4.44 8.00 2.07
CA ILE A 48 3.18 7.41 2.53
C ILE A 48 2.21 7.33 1.36
N SER A 49 1.20 6.48 1.50
CA SER A 49 0.10 6.38 0.55
C SER A 49 -1.22 6.12 1.28
N ASP A 50 -2.33 6.40 0.60
CA ASP A 50 -3.65 5.87 0.96
C ASP A 50 -4.03 6.20 2.42
N ILE A 51 -3.96 7.50 2.74
CA ILE A 51 -4.35 8.03 4.05
C ILE A 51 -5.85 7.85 4.24
N HIS A 52 -6.65 7.95 3.16
CA HIS A 52 -8.12 7.83 3.22
C HIS A 52 -8.72 8.68 4.35
N TYR A 53 -8.22 9.90 4.53
CA TYR A 53 -8.62 10.75 5.64
C TYR A 53 -10.11 11.10 5.55
N LEU A 54 -10.81 10.94 6.67
CA LEU A 54 -12.19 11.36 6.84
C LEU A 54 -12.25 12.33 8.02
N SER A 55 -12.57 13.59 7.73
CA SER A 55 -12.64 14.64 8.74
C SER A 55 -13.62 14.28 9.88
N PRO A 56 -13.20 14.36 11.15
CA PRO A 56 -14.10 14.21 12.29
C PRO A 56 -15.22 15.26 12.33
N SER A 57 -15.06 16.41 11.66
CA SER A 57 -16.09 17.46 11.65
C SER A 57 -17.34 17.07 10.85
N ILE A 58 -17.20 16.14 9.89
CA ILE A 58 -18.29 15.62 9.06
C ILE A 58 -18.72 14.20 9.44
N ASN A 59 -18.11 13.60 10.46
CA ASN A 59 -18.38 12.24 10.91
C ASN A 59 -18.58 12.19 12.44
N ASP A 60 -19.80 11.95 12.91
CA ASP A 60 -20.10 11.80 14.34
C ASP A 60 -19.81 10.40 14.90
N GLN A 61 -19.24 9.50 14.08
CA GLN A 61 -19.00 8.09 14.40
C GLN A 61 -20.26 7.31 14.84
N GLY A 62 -21.44 7.83 14.49
CA GLY A 62 -22.73 7.23 14.80
C GLY A 62 -23.05 5.96 14.01
N PRO A 63 -24.23 5.37 14.22
CA PRO A 63 -24.64 4.10 13.60
C PRO A 63 -24.48 4.03 12.07
N SER A 64 -24.71 5.13 11.35
CA SER A 64 -24.52 5.16 9.90
C SER A 64 -23.07 4.98 9.47
N PHE A 65 -22.13 5.53 10.24
CA PHE A 65 -20.70 5.35 9.97
C PHE A 65 -20.28 3.93 10.31
N GLN A 66 -20.72 3.40 11.46
CA GLN A 66 -20.41 2.03 11.90
C GLN A 66 -20.84 0.98 10.85
N ARG A 67 -22.02 1.12 10.25
CA ARG A 67 -22.47 0.24 9.16
C ARG A 67 -21.57 0.26 7.93
N ILE A 68 -20.95 1.41 7.60
CA ILE A 68 -19.99 1.47 6.50
C ILE A 68 -18.67 0.80 6.87
N MET A 69 -18.22 0.96 8.12
CA MET A 69 -17.06 0.24 8.61
C MET A 69 -17.27 -1.28 8.60
N GLU A 70 -18.48 -1.76 8.89
CA GLU A 70 -18.87 -3.18 8.84
C GLU A 70 -18.80 -3.81 7.44
N VAL A 71 -18.75 -3.02 6.38
CA VAL A 71 -18.55 -3.50 5.00
C VAL A 71 -17.25 -2.99 4.38
N GLY A 72 -16.44 -2.25 5.14
CA GLY A 72 -15.17 -1.67 4.70
C GLY A 72 -14.10 -2.73 4.45
N ASP A 73 -13.11 -2.35 3.65
CA ASP A 73 -11.99 -3.14 3.12
C ASP A 73 -10.79 -3.26 4.08
N GLY A 74 -10.95 -2.87 5.35
CA GLY A 74 -9.92 -2.96 6.38
C GLY A 74 -9.28 -1.61 6.78
N LYS A 75 -9.62 -0.52 6.08
CA LYS A 75 -9.23 0.84 6.48
C LYS A 75 -9.73 1.17 7.89
N ASN A 76 -8.85 1.69 8.74
CA ASN A 76 -9.19 2.16 10.09
C ASN A 76 -9.63 3.63 10.07
N LEU A 77 -10.75 3.90 9.39
CA LEU A 77 -11.31 5.26 9.30
C LEU A 77 -11.81 5.79 10.65
N HIS A 78 -12.05 4.90 11.63
CA HIS A 78 -12.46 5.30 12.97
C HIS A 78 -11.34 6.06 13.69
N GLU A 79 -10.11 5.57 13.57
CA GLU A 79 -8.93 6.10 14.26
C GLU A 79 -7.98 6.87 13.32
N ILE A 80 -8.36 7.09 12.06
CA ILE A 80 -7.45 7.67 11.04
C ILE A 80 -6.86 9.03 11.46
N HIS A 81 -7.62 9.85 12.18
CA HIS A 81 -7.13 11.13 12.70
C HIS A 81 -5.98 10.93 13.72
N ARG A 82 -6.08 9.94 14.61
CA ARG A 82 -5.01 9.62 15.59
C ARG A 82 -3.82 8.95 14.95
N ILE A 83 -4.04 8.14 13.92
CA ILE A 83 -2.97 7.54 13.11
C ILE A 83 -2.20 8.64 12.37
N LEU A 84 -2.90 9.58 11.74
CA LEU A 84 -2.29 10.71 11.05
C LEU A 84 -1.56 11.65 12.02
N ASP A 85 -2.14 11.95 13.19
CA ASP A 85 -1.48 12.77 14.22
C ASP A 85 -0.17 12.13 14.68
N ALA A 86 -0.15 10.81 14.93
CA ALA A 86 1.05 10.09 15.30
C ALA A 86 2.12 10.13 14.20
N PHE A 87 1.72 9.94 12.94
CA PHE A 87 2.63 10.04 11.81
C PHE A 87 3.20 11.46 11.66
N LYS A 88 2.35 12.48 11.77
CA LYS A 88 2.74 13.90 11.76
C LYS A 88 3.76 14.20 12.86
N GLU A 89 3.53 13.74 14.09
CA GLU A 89 4.48 13.94 15.20
C GLU A 89 5.84 13.29 14.91
N GLU A 90 5.85 12.10 14.32
CA GLU A 90 7.07 11.41 13.91
C GLU A 90 7.81 12.16 12.79
N VAL A 91 7.11 12.63 11.76
CA VAL A 91 7.69 13.48 10.70
C VAL A 91 8.26 14.76 11.29
N MET A 92 7.52 15.47 12.14
CA MET A 92 8.00 16.73 12.73
C MET A 92 9.20 16.54 13.67
N ARG A 93 9.33 15.35 14.28
CA ARG A 93 10.47 14.98 15.13
C ARG A 93 11.70 14.66 14.31
N GLU A 94 11.55 13.78 13.31
CA GLU A 94 12.68 13.30 12.50
C GLU A 94 13.06 14.29 11.40
N LYS A 95 12.11 15.08 10.89
CA LYS A 95 12.22 16.15 9.89
C LYS A 95 12.74 15.73 8.52
N PRO A 96 12.18 14.69 7.84
CA PRO A 96 12.64 14.26 6.50
C PRO A 96 12.83 15.44 5.56
N HIS A 97 13.78 15.34 4.63
CA HIS A 97 13.99 16.41 3.67
C HIS A 97 12.74 16.63 2.83
N ALA A 98 12.09 15.53 2.43
CA ALA A 98 10.79 15.55 1.79
C ALA A 98 9.88 14.42 2.27
N LEU A 99 8.57 14.67 2.25
CA LEU A 99 7.50 13.69 2.42
C LEU A 99 6.72 13.58 1.11
N ILE A 100 6.59 12.35 0.60
CA ILE A 100 5.84 12.01 -0.60
C ILE A 100 4.52 11.36 -0.22
N VAL A 101 3.42 11.82 -0.82
CA VAL A 101 2.09 11.23 -0.65
C VAL A 101 1.57 10.73 -2.01
N SER A 102 1.56 9.41 -2.21
CA SER A 102 1.27 8.77 -3.50
C SER A 102 -0.23 8.50 -3.75
N GLY A 103 -1.09 9.45 -3.40
CA GLY A 103 -2.53 9.37 -3.70
C GLY A 103 -3.41 8.83 -2.58
N ASP A 104 -4.72 8.90 -2.85
CA ASP A 104 -5.81 8.56 -1.95
C ASP A 104 -5.66 9.26 -0.58
N LEU A 105 -5.57 10.58 -0.67
CA LEU A 105 -5.43 11.46 0.48
C LEU A 105 -6.67 11.36 1.37
N THR A 106 -7.84 11.42 0.76
CA THR A 106 -9.13 11.46 1.44
C THR A 106 -9.94 10.18 1.21
N ASN A 107 -10.89 9.90 2.11
CA ASN A 107 -11.71 8.70 2.03
C ASN A 107 -12.56 8.66 0.75
N ASN A 108 -13.29 9.72 0.42
CA ASN A 108 -14.05 9.83 -0.83
C ASN A 108 -14.09 11.27 -1.36
N GLY A 109 -12.97 11.98 -1.31
CA GLY A 109 -12.83 13.28 -1.95
C GLY A 109 -13.61 14.38 -1.26
N GLU A 110 -13.88 14.26 0.05
CA GLU A 110 -14.61 15.27 0.80
C GLU A 110 -13.78 16.56 0.92
N ARG A 111 -14.36 17.71 0.55
CA ARG A 111 -13.67 19.00 0.60
C ARG A 111 -13.12 19.33 1.98
N GLU A 112 -13.88 19.03 3.03
CA GLU A 112 -13.45 19.27 4.42
C GLU A 112 -12.23 18.43 4.79
N SER A 113 -12.22 17.14 4.42
CA SER A 113 -11.07 16.24 4.61
C SER A 113 -9.83 16.77 3.89
N HIS A 114 -9.98 17.29 2.66
CA HIS A 114 -8.86 17.90 1.93
C HIS A 114 -8.31 19.14 2.63
N LEU A 115 -9.17 20.02 3.13
CA LEU A 115 -8.75 21.25 3.81
C LEU A 115 -8.03 20.96 5.13
N GLU A 116 -8.52 19.99 5.91
CA GLU A 116 -7.86 19.58 7.15
C GLU A 116 -6.52 18.91 6.88
N LEU A 117 -6.41 18.05 5.85
CA LEU A 117 -5.14 17.48 5.43
C LEU A 117 -4.12 18.52 4.95
N ALA A 118 -4.56 19.52 4.18
CA ALA A 118 -3.69 20.60 3.74
C ALA A 118 -3.13 21.40 4.93
N ALA A 119 -3.92 21.59 5.99
CA ALA A 119 -3.43 22.20 7.22
C ALA A 119 -2.37 21.32 7.92
N VAL A 120 -2.58 20.00 7.97
CA VAL A 120 -1.57 19.05 8.50
C VAL A 120 -0.26 19.12 7.72
N PHE A 121 -0.31 19.14 6.38
CA PHE A 121 0.89 19.24 5.55
C PHE A 121 1.58 20.60 5.70
N SER A 122 0.82 21.69 5.82
CA SER A 122 1.39 23.01 6.12
C SER A 122 2.16 23.02 7.44
N GLU A 123 1.68 22.35 8.48
CA GLU A 123 2.41 22.23 9.75
C GLU A 123 3.69 21.39 9.63
N ILE A 124 3.69 20.37 8.75
CA ILE A 124 4.89 19.57 8.43
C ILE A 124 5.94 20.43 7.70
N GLU A 125 5.51 21.24 6.73
CA GLU A 125 6.39 22.17 6.01
C GLU A 125 6.96 23.26 6.93
N GLU A 126 6.14 23.83 7.80
CA GLU A 126 6.59 24.77 8.83
C GLU A 126 7.62 24.15 9.79
N ALA A 127 7.58 22.83 9.99
CA ALA A 127 8.56 22.10 10.80
C ALA A 127 9.90 21.84 10.06
N GLY A 128 9.93 22.04 8.74
CA GLY A 128 11.13 21.96 7.88
C GLY A 128 11.19 20.75 6.94
N THR A 129 10.06 20.11 6.66
CA THR A 129 9.95 18.98 5.71
C THR A 129 9.10 19.40 4.51
N GLU A 130 9.67 19.39 3.31
CA GLU A 130 8.91 19.67 2.08
C GLU A 130 7.85 18.57 1.84
N VAL A 131 6.66 18.91 1.35
CA VAL A 131 5.62 17.92 1.04
C VAL A 131 5.31 17.93 -0.45
N TYR A 132 5.31 16.75 -1.07
CA TYR A 132 4.94 16.57 -2.48
C TYR A 132 3.88 15.47 -2.61
N LEU A 133 2.84 15.69 -3.40
CA LEU A 133 1.70 14.78 -3.47
C LEU A 133 1.09 14.67 -4.86
N THR A 134 0.48 13.52 -5.14
CA THR A 134 -0.39 13.30 -6.30
C THR A 134 -1.77 12.87 -5.79
N PRO A 135 -2.89 13.16 -6.47
CA PRO A 135 -4.18 12.57 -6.12
C PRO A 135 -4.18 11.05 -6.36
N GLY A 136 -5.11 10.35 -5.71
CA GLY A 136 -5.57 9.00 -6.07
C GLY A 136 -6.99 8.98 -6.61
N ASN A 137 -7.54 7.79 -6.81
CA ASN A 137 -8.85 7.64 -7.45
C ASN A 137 -10.01 8.06 -6.54
N HIS A 138 -9.78 8.22 -5.24
CA HIS A 138 -10.79 8.67 -4.27
C HIS A 138 -10.92 10.19 -4.16
N ASP A 139 -9.93 10.97 -4.60
CA ASP A 139 -9.80 12.38 -4.19
C ASP A 139 -10.64 13.36 -5.02
N LEU A 140 -10.82 13.08 -6.31
CA LEU A 140 -11.29 14.10 -7.26
C LEU A 140 -12.65 13.78 -7.86
N ASN A 141 -13.51 14.81 -7.91
CA ASN A 141 -14.84 14.74 -8.50
C ASN A 141 -15.63 13.50 -8.01
N ASN A 142 -15.48 13.15 -6.74
CA ASN A 142 -15.97 11.89 -6.24
C ASN A 142 -17.46 12.01 -5.83
N PRO A 143 -18.40 11.36 -6.54
CA PRO A 143 -19.83 11.45 -6.23
C PRO A 143 -20.20 10.73 -4.93
N PHE A 144 -19.27 9.99 -4.32
CA PHE A 144 -19.42 9.30 -3.05
C PHE A 144 -18.98 10.14 -1.84
N ALA A 145 -18.58 11.40 -2.00
CA ALA A 145 -18.28 12.28 -0.88
C ALA A 145 -19.47 12.40 0.10
N ARG A 146 -19.33 11.87 1.33
CA ARG A 146 -20.42 11.84 2.34
C ARG A 146 -19.91 12.24 3.72
N GLY A 147 -20.79 12.87 4.48
CA GLY A 147 -20.70 12.96 5.93
C GLY A 147 -21.69 12.01 6.60
N PHE A 148 -21.47 11.75 7.89
CA PHE A 148 -22.23 10.81 8.70
C PHE A 148 -22.78 11.52 9.94
N ARG A 149 -24.10 11.38 10.16
CA ARG A 149 -24.76 11.90 11.37
C ARG A 149 -25.88 10.98 11.83
N GLY A 150 -25.74 10.42 13.02
CA GLY A 150 -26.69 9.47 13.60
C GLY A 150 -26.91 8.27 12.67
N GLU A 151 -28.15 8.11 12.21
CA GLU A 151 -28.57 7.00 11.35
C GLU A 151 -28.42 7.28 9.85
N GLU A 152 -28.00 8.47 9.45
CA GLU A 152 -28.01 8.91 8.05
C GLU A 152 -26.62 9.30 7.53
N GLN A 153 -26.44 9.10 6.22
CA GLN A 153 -25.39 9.73 5.43
C GLN A 153 -25.97 10.97 4.74
N TYR A 154 -25.18 12.03 4.64
CA TYR A 154 -25.54 13.22 3.88
C TYR A 154 -24.44 13.58 2.88
N LYS A 155 -24.83 14.21 1.76
CA LYS A 155 -23.88 14.65 0.74
C LYS A 155 -23.05 15.81 1.27
N VAL A 156 -21.74 15.75 1.03
CA VAL A 156 -20.81 16.88 1.22
C VAL A 156 -20.19 17.24 -0.12
N GLU A 157 -19.57 18.42 -0.20
CA GLU A 157 -18.89 18.86 -1.40
C GLU A 157 -17.64 18.00 -1.66
N THR A 158 -17.38 17.73 -2.94
CA THR A 158 -16.11 17.16 -3.40
C THR A 158 -15.22 18.23 -4.03
N VAL A 159 -13.98 17.87 -4.36
CA VAL A 159 -12.95 18.76 -4.90
C VAL A 159 -12.80 18.53 -6.41
N THR A 160 -12.71 19.63 -7.16
CA THR A 160 -12.34 19.63 -8.58
C THR A 160 -10.82 19.62 -8.74
N PRO A 161 -10.27 19.24 -9.90
CA PRO A 161 -8.82 19.33 -10.14
C PRO A 161 -8.26 20.74 -9.91
N GLU A 162 -9.01 21.77 -10.30
CA GLU A 162 -8.64 23.16 -10.05
C GLU A 162 -8.66 23.54 -8.57
N ASP A 163 -9.59 22.97 -7.80
CA ASP A 163 -9.62 23.18 -6.35
C ASP A 163 -8.50 22.41 -5.65
N PHE A 164 -8.19 21.18 -6.07
CA PHE A 164 -7.10 20.39 -5.53
C PHE A 164 -5.77 21.13 -5.67
N ARG A 165 -5.48 21.65 -6.87
CA ARG A 165 -4.28 22.46 -7.13
C ARG A 165 -4.22 23.74 -6.29
N LYS A 166 -5.35 24.32 -5.90
CA LYS A 166 -5.38 25.49 -5.01
C LYS A 166 -5.18 25.10 -3.55
N ILE A 167 -5.82 24.02 -3.11
CA ILE A 167 -5.76 23.53 -1.73
C ILE A 167 -4.33 23.12 -1.40
N TYR A 168 -3.70 22.34 -2.28
CA TYR A 168 -2.35 21.80 -2.09
C TYR A 168 -1.28 22.60 -2.83
N ARG A 169 -1.53 23.88 -3.10
CA ARG A 169 -0.63 24.71 -3.92
C ARG A 169 0.81 24.69 -3.41
N GLU A 170 0.99 24.82 -2.10
CA GLU A 170 2.31 24.87 -1.45
C GLU A 170 2.91 23.47 -1.24
N ASN A 171 2.13 22.40 -1.44
CA ASN A 171 2.62 21.01 -1.31
C ASN A 171 3.08 20.46 -2.68
N GLY A 172 3.89 21.25 -3.38
CA GLY A 172 4.61 20.85 -4.59
C GLY A 172 4.26 21.60 -5.87
N PHE A 173 3.04 22.10 -6.02
CA PHE A 173 2.64 22.79 -7.27
C PHE A 173 3.31 24.17 -7.40
N ALA A 174 3.62 24.85 -6.29
CA ALA A 174 4.31 26.14 -6.31
C ALA A 174 5.82 25.98 -6.57
N GLU A 175 6.39 24.85 -6.18
CA GLU A 175 7.78 24.45 -6.28
C GLU A 175 8.10 23.78 -7.63
N ALA A 176 7.06 23.36 -8.37
CA ALA A 176 7.17 22.69 -9.64
C ALA A 176 7.94 23.53 -10.67
N PHE A 177 8.99 22.95 -11.26
CA PHE A 177 9.70 23.59 -12.39
C PHE A 177 9.06 23.25 -13.73
N SER A 178 8.20 22.22 -13.78
CA SER A 178 7.45 21.78 -14.96
C SER A 178 6.15 21.12 -14.53
N GLU A 179 5.06 21.45 -15.22
CA GLU A 179 3.71 20.91 -14.96
C GLU A 179 3.09 20.43 -16.27
N ASP A 180 2.39 19.29 -16.25
CA ASP A 180 1.61 18.85 -17.41
C ASP A 180 0.39 19.75 -17.60
N ALA A 181 0.03 19.99 -18.86
CA ALA A 181 -1.14 20.78 -19.22
C ALA A 181 -2.46 19.98 -19.20
N HIS A 182 -2.40 18.64 -19.08
CA HIS A 182 -3.55 17.74 -19.27
C HIS A 182 -3.95 16.95 -18.01
N SER A 183 -3.16 17.03 -16.95
CA SER A 183 -3.38 16.34 -15.68
C SER A 183 -2.86 17.19 -14.51
N LEU A 184 -2.92 16.66 -13.29
CA LEU A 184 -2.25 17.24 -12.12
C LEU A 184 -0.79 16.77 -11.97
N SER A 185 -0.17 16.26 -13.04
CA SER A 185 1.23 15.81 -13.01
C SER A 185 2.20 16.99 -12.99
N TYR A 186 3.28 16.87 -12.25
CA TYR A 186 4.31 17.89 -12.15
C TYR A 186 5.69 17.31 -11.77
N ALA A 187 6.72 18.12 -11.94
CA ALA A 187 8.09 17.76 -11.64
C ALA A 187 8.72 18.79 -10.69
N VAL A 188 9.40 18.28 -9.66
CA VAL A 188 10.12 19.07 -8.65
C VAL A 188 11.56 18.60 -8.55
N LYS A 189 12.43 19.52 -8.13
CA LYS A 189 13.81 19.19 -7.73
C LYS A 189 13.82 19.08 -6.21
N VAL A 190 13.90 17.86 -5.70
CA VAL A 190 14.00 17.61 -4.26
C VAL A 190 15.33 18.18 -3.76
N ASP A 191 16.39 17.94 -4.51
CA ASP A 191 17.68 18.61 -4.36
C ASP A 191 18.35 18.81 -5.75
N GLU A 192 19.61 19.24 -5.79
CA GLU A 192 20.32 19.48 -7.05
C GLU A 192 20.45 18.24 -7.95
N LYS A 193 20.47 17.04 -7.35
CA LYS A 193 20.73 15.76 -8.02
C LYS A 193 19.56 14.80 -8.00
N THR A 194 18.55 15.03 -7.16
CA THR A 194 17.38 14.17 -7.02
C THR A 194 16.14 14.92 -7.47
N TRP A 195 15.52 14.44 -8.54
CA TRP A 195 14.27 14.99 -9.06
C TRP A 195 13.14 14.00 -8.81
N MET A 196 11.93 14.54 -8.68
CA MET A 196 10.73 13.73 -8.63
C MET A 196 9.77 14.11 -9.73
N LEU A 197 9.18 13.08 -10.32
CA LEU A 197 8.13 13.20 -11.32
C LEU A 197 6.86 12.60 -10.73
N LEU A 198 5.95 13.46 -10.26
CA LEU A 198 4.66 13.06 -9.72
C LEU A 198 3.64 13.00 -10.85
N VAL A 199 3.08 11.81 -11.07
CA VAL A 199 2.28 11.48 -12.24
C VAL A 199 0.85 11.16 -11.82
N ASP A 200 -0.06 12.09 -12.12
CA ASP A 200 -1.50 11.89 -11.97
C ASP A 200 -1.99 10.88 -13.02
N THR A 201 -2.30 9.68 -12.54
CA THR A 201 -2.79 8.56 -13.36
C THR A 201 -4.31 8.41 -13.33
N ASN A 202 -5.03 9.27 -12.60
CA ASN A 202 -6.42 9.01 -12.23
C ASN A 202 -7.44 9.38 -13.31
N ARG A 203 -8.58 8.69 -13.28
CA ARG A 203 -9.76 9.01 -14.09
C ARG A 203 -10.81 9.70 -13.22
N TYR A 204 -10.95 11.01 -13.38
CA TYR A 204 -11.91 11.80 -12.60
C TYR A 204 -12.78 12.73 -13.44
N GLN A 205 -12.53 12.84 -14.74
CA GLN A 205 -13.24 13.79 -15.60
C GLN A 205 -14.71 13.39 -15.79
N ARG A 206 -15.06 12.11 -15.64
CA ARG A 206 -16.42 11.58 -15.85
C ARG A 206 -17.09 11.04 -14.60
N ASN A 207 -16.43 11.04 -13.44
CA ASN A 207 -16.98 10.49 -12.19
C ASN A 207 -18.39 11.03 -11.85
N MET A 208 -18.60 12.34 -12.00
CA MET A 208 -19.92 12.95 -11.74
C MET A 208 -21.00 12.54 -12.75
N GLU A 209 -20.63 12.26 -14.00
CA GLU A 209 -21.53 11.75 -15.04
C GLU A 209 -21.88 10.27 -14.80
N LEU A 210 -20.88 9.47 -14.43
CA LEU A 210 -20.98 8.03 -14.18
C LEU A 210 -21.70 7.72 -12.85
N GLY A 211 -21.60 8.63 -11.88
CA GLY A 211 -22.20 8.47 -10.55
C GLY A 211 -21.37 7.60 -9.60
N TYR A 212 -20.16 7.21 -9.97
CA TYR A 212 -19.17 6.51 -9.13
C TYR A 212 -17.74 6.98 -9.50
N PRO A 213 -16.76 6.90 -8.58
CA PRO A 213 -15.36 7.14 -8.91
C PRO A 213 -14.78 5.98 -9.73
N GLU A 214 -14.12 6.28 -10.85
CA GLU A 214 -13.41 5.27 -11.62
C GLU A 214 -12.15 4.80 -10.87
N ALA A 215 -12.02 3.49 -10.65
CA ALA A 215 -10.91 2.92 -9.87
C ALA A 215 -9.62 2.69 -10.68
N GLY A 216 -9.67 2.78 -12.01
CA GLY A 216 -8.55 2.48 -12.89
C GLY A 216 -7.78 3.71 -13.37
N GLY A 217 -6.51 3.51 -13.72
CA GLY A 217 -5.61 4.58 -14.15
C GLY A 217 -5.38 4.62 -15.67
N ILE A 218 -5.06 5.79 -16.21
CA ILE A 218 -4.59 5.95 -17.59
C ILE A 218 -3.85 7.27 -17.78
N LEU A 219 -2.85 7.28 -18.67
CA LEU A 219 -2.15 8.50 -19.06
C LEU A 219 -2.49 8.94 -20.47
N SER A 220 -2.60 10.25 -20.65
CA SER A 220 -2.82 10.83 -21.97
C SER A 220 -1.53 10.84 -22.80
N LEU A 221 -1.67 10.91 -24.13
CA LEU A 221 -0.50 11.12 -25.01
C LEU A 221 0.21 12.47 -24.72
N GLY A 222 -0.53 13.47 -24.24
CA GLY A 222 0.03 14.76 -23.83
C GLY A 222 0.96 14.59 -22.63
N THR A 223 0.48 13.89 -21.60
CA THR A 223 1.24 13.58 -20.39
C THR A 223 2.49 12.76 -20.71
N PHE A 224 2.40 11.75 -21.59
CA PHE A 224 3.59 11.01 -22.06
C PHE A 224 4.60 11.84 -22.85
N ARG A 225 4.19 12.91 -23.53
CA ARG A 225 5.13 13.84 -24.17
C ARG A 225 5.82 14.70 -23.12
N TRP A 226 5.05 15.27 -22.21
CA TRP A 226 5.57 16.06 -21.09
C TRP A 226 6.57 15.27 -20.24
N MET A 227 6.24 14.02 -19.86
CA MET A 227 7.15 13.14 -19.11
C MET A 227 8.49 12.98 -19.83
N ARG A 228 8.48 12.72 -21.14
CA ARG A 228 9.71 12.58 -21.92
C ARG A 228 10.55 13.85 -21.92
N GLU A 229 9.92 15.01 -22.08
CA GLU A 229 10.62 16.30 -22.05
C GLU A 229 11.31 16.53 -20.69
N VAL A 230 10.63 16.25 -19.58
CA VAL A 230 11.21 16.36 -18.23
C VAL A 230 12.34 15.36 -18.03
N LEU A 231 12.14 14.11 -18.40
CA LEU A 231 13.13 13.05 -18.19
C LEU A 231 14.37 13.21 -19.07
N GLU A 232 14.21 13.64 -20.32
CA GLU A 232 15.35 13.99 -21.20
C GLU A 232 16.15 15.17 -20.65
N GLU A 233 15.52 16.12 -19.95
CA GLU A 233 16.21 17.21 -19.29
C GLU A 233 16.96 16.73 -18.03
N ALA A 234 16.34 15.89 -17.22
CA ALA A 234 16.99 15.28 -16.06
C ALA A 234 18.25 14.49 -16.45
N GLN A 235 18.19 13.74 -17.56
CA GLN A 235 19.36 13.04 -18.10
C GLN A 235 20.50 13.98 -18.50
N LYS A 236 20.21 15.14 -19.10
CA LYS A 236 21.24 16.12 -19.46
C LYS A 236 21.91 16.73 -18.23
N GLU A 237 21.12 16.95 -17.18
CA GLU A 237 21.58 17.48 -15.89
C GLU A 237 22.24 16.40 -15.01
N GLY A 238 22.16 15.12 -15.41
CA GLY A 238 22.70 13.99 -14.65
C GLY A 238 21.95 13.75 -13.33
N ALA A 239 20.68 14.14 -13.26
CA ALA A 239 19.83 13.95 -12.09
C ALA A 239 19.26 12.52 -12.02
N GLU A 240 19.22 11.97 -10.81
CA GLU A 240 18.47 10.76 -10.47
C GLU A 240 16.98 11.13 -10.38
N VAL A 241 16.13 10.45 -11.15
CA VAL A 241 14.68 10.69 -11.12
C VAL A 241 13.98 9.52 -10.45
N ILE A 242 13.15 9.83 -9.47
CA ILE A 242 12.17 8.91 -8.89
C ILE A 242 10.78 9.31 -9.40
N THR A 243 10.05 8.35 -9.96
CA THR A 243 8.67 8.59 -10.41
C THR A 243 7.68 8.20 -9.31
N VAL A 244 6.56 8.89 -9.24
CA VAL A 244 5.49 8.63 -8.27
C VAL A 244 4.17 8.54 -9.02
N SER A 245 3.45 7.44 -8.88
CA SER A 245 2.10 7.27 -9.44
C SER A 245 1.19 6.62 -8.41
N HIS A 246 -0.09 6.95 -8.37
CA HIS A 246 -0.99 6.28 -7.42
C HIS A 246 -1.19 4.79 -7.79
N HIS A 247 -1.63 4.56 -9.03
CA HIS A 247 -1.75 3.23 -9.64
C HIS A 247 -0.39 2.59 -9.94
N ASN A 248 -0.35 1.27 -9.92
CA ASN A 248 0.84 0.46 -10.20
C ASN A 248 1.17 0.41 -11.69
N ALA A 249 2.45 0.35 -12.04
CA ALA A 249 2.90 0.07 -13.40
C ALA A 249 3.32 -1.40 -13.57
N LEU A 250 3.63 -2.09 -12.47
CA LEU A 250 3.94 -3.50 -12.38
C LEU A 250 2.88 -4.26 -11.59
N MET A 251 2.93 -5.59 -11.66
CA MET A 251 2.02 -6.48 -10.95
C MET A 251 2.69 -6.93 -9.64
N HIS A 252 2.10 -6.58 -8.49
CA HIS A 252 2.61 -6.90 -7.15
C HIS A 252 2.10 -8.27 -6.65
N SER A 253 0.80 -8.42 -6.40
CA SER A 253 0.23 -9.62 -5.77
C SER A 253 0.13 -10.88 -6.66
N GLY A 254 0.58 -10.81 -7.92
CA GLY A 254 0.37 -11.83 -8.96
C GLY A 254 -1.09 -12.16 -9.29
N ILE A 255 -2.05 -11.53 -8.59
CA ILE A 255 -3.47 -11.54 -8.92
C ILE A 255 -3.72 -10.29 -9.75
N ALA A 256 -4.02 -10.46 -11.04
CA ALA A 256 -4.44 -9.35 -11.88
C ALA A 256 -5.84 -8.87 -11.44
N ILE A 257 -5.88 -7.74 -10.73
CA ILE A 257 -7.11 -7.07 -10.34
C ILE A 257 -7.31 -5.87 -11.26
N GLU A 258 -8.46 -5.85 -11.95
CA GLU A 258 -8.83 -4.76 -12.84
C GLU A 258 -8.86 -3.44 -12.07
N GLY A 259 -8.24 -2.40 -12.64
CA GLY A 259 -8.15 -1.08 -12.05
C GLY A 259 -6.95 -0.84 -11.14
N TYR A 260 -6.17 -1.87 -10.76
CA TYR A 260 -4.98 -1.64 -9.92
C TYR A 260 -3.79 -1.08 -10.72
N MET A 261 -3.62 -1.58 -11.94
CA MET A 261 -2.57 -1.11 -12.84
C MET A 261 -3.03 0.05 -13.73
N ILE A 262 -2.07 0.87 -14.15
CA ILE A 262 -2.26 1.85 -15.22
C ILE A 262 -2.61 1.09 -16.51
N ASP A 263 -3.72 1.43 -17.18
CA ASP A 263 -4.16 0.70 -18.39
C ASP A 263 -3.10 0.67 -19.51
N ASN A 264 -2.34 1.75 -19.64
CA ASN A 264 -1.23 1.88 -20.57
C ASN A 264 0.14 1.84 -19.87
N HIS A 265 0.28 0.92 -18.90
CA HIS A 265 1.51 0.73 -18.12
C HIS A 265 2.72 0.36 -18.99
N GLU A 266 2.56 -0.39 -20.09
CA GLU A 266 3.68 -0.75 -20.97
C GLU A 266 4.33 0.51 -21.59
N GLU A 267 3.53 1.47 -22.04
CA GLU A 267 4.03 2.75 -22.53
C GLU A 267 4.68 3.58 -21.43
N TYR A 268 4.09 3.61 -20.23
CA TYR A 268 4.64 4.30 -19.06
C TYR A 268 6.02 3.74 -18.69
N LEU A 269 6.12 2.42 -18.48
CA LEU A 269 7.37 1.70 -18.18
C LEU A 269 8.40 1.92 -19.28
N GLY A 270 7.99 1.85 -20.55
CA GLY A 270 8.88 2.08 -21.69
C GLY A 270 9.44 3.51 -21.74
N ILE A 271 8.69 4.52 -21.28
CA ILE A 271 9.17 5.90 -21.19
C ILE A 271 10.16 6.05 -20.04
N ILE A 272 9.82 5.62 -18.84
CA ILE A 272 10.66 5.84 -17.66
C ILE A 272 11.98 5.04 -17.78
N ARG A 273 11.92 3.78 -18.24
CA ARG A 273 13.10 2.91 -18.43
C ARG A 273 14.10 3.47 -19.43
N ARG A 274 13.63 3.88 -20.61
CA ARG A 274 14.50 4.46 -21.65
C ARG A 274 15.18 5.75 -21.21
N ASN A 275 14.62 6.41 -20.20
CA ASN A 275 15.19 7.61 -19.63
C ASN A 275 16.00 7.36 -18.34
N GLY A 276 16.26 6.09 -18.00
CA GLY A 276 17.14 5.72 -16.88
C GLY A 276 16.50 5.83 -15.50
N VAL A 277 15.17 5.98 -15.41
CA VAL A 277 14.45 5.88 -14.13
C VAL A 277 14.54 4.44 -13.64
N LYS A 278 14.99 4.25 -12.40
CA LYS A 278 15.13 2.93 -11.78
C LYS A 278 14.05 2.61 -10.74
N LEU A 279 13.32 3.61 -10.24
CA LEU A 279 12.36 3.46 -9.15
C LEU A 279 11.06 4.22 -9.42
N ASN A 280 9.94 3.50 -9.32
CA ASN A 280 8.58 4.05 -9.24
C ASN A 280 8.00 3.82 -7.83
N LEU A 281 7.41 4.84 -7.22
CA LEU A 281 6.71 4.77 -5.94
C LEU A 281 5.19 4.78 -6.18
N THR A 282 4.48 3.86 -5.54
CA THR A 282 3.05 3.64 -5.75
C THR A 282 2.28 3.31 -4.47
N GLY A 283 0.96 3.25 -4.60
CA GLY A 283 0.01 2.89 -3.54
C GLY A 283 -1.12 2.03 -4.08
N HIS A 284 -2.37 2.43 -3.79
CA HIS A 284 -3.64 1.91 -4.34
C HIS A 284 -4.02 0.50 -3.87
N ILE A 285 -3.08 -0.43 -3.88
CA ILE A 285 -3.32 -1.82 -3.48
C ILE A 285 -3.28 -2.03 -1.96
N HIS A 286 -2.90 -0.99 -1.21
CA HIS A 286 -2.76 -0.92 0.25
C HIS A 286 -1.74 -1.87 0.90
N ILE A 287 -1.13 -2.78 0.14
CA ILE A 287 -0.13 -3.74 0.62
C ILE A 287 1.27 -3.12 0.50
N GLN A 288 2.15 -3.39 1.48
CA GLN A 288 3.58 -3.16 1.33
C GLN A 288 4.16 -4.25 0.43
N ASP A 289 4.63 -3.91 -0.77
CA ASP A 289 5.20 -4.87 -1.71
C ASP A 289 6.26 -4.19 -2.59
N ILE A 290 7.34 -4.91 -2.89
CA ILE A 290 8.38 -4.46 -3.82
C ILE A 290 8.52 -5.46 -4.95
N THR A 291 8.26 -5.00 -6.17
CA THR A 291 8.41 -5.80 -7.38
C THR A 291 9.40 -5.17 -8.35
N VAL A 292 9.86 -5.93 -9.33
CA VAL A 292 10.80 -5.50 -10.35
C VAL A 292 10.49 -6.20 -11.66
N ASN A 293 10.70 -5.53 -12.78
CA ASN A 293 10.63 -6.19 -14.08
C ASN A 293 11.99 -6.81 -14.46
N GLU A 294 12.00 -8.08 -14.89
CA GLU A 294 13.22 -8.82 -15.26
C GLU A 294 13.73 -8.49 -16.69
N GLU A 295 13.87 -7.20 -17.03
CA GLU A 295 14.41 -6.76 -18.32
C GLU A 295 15.84 -6.21 -18.22
N MET A 296 16.47 -5.90 -19.37
CA MET A 296 17.64 -5.03 -19.39
C MET A 296 17.23 -3.64 -18.87
N ASP A 297 17.99 -3.10 -17.91
CA ASP A 297 17.67 -1.87 -17.17
C ASP A 297 16.39 -2.01 -16.32
N PRO A 298 16.46 -2.75 -15.19
CA PRO A 298 15.30 -3.01 -14.35
C PRO A 298 14.73 -1.73 -13.73
N VAL A 299 13.41 -1.65 -13.69
CA VAL A 299 12.63 -0.67 -12.94
C VAL A 299 12.02 -1.40 -11.76
N TYR A 300 12.35 -0.93 -10.57
CA TYR A 300 11.73 -1.37 -9.33
C TYR A 300 10.47 -0.54 -9.08
N GLU A 301 9.45 -1.18 -8.55
CA GLU A 301 8.24 -0.53 -8.09
C GLU A 301 7.98 -0.88 -6.64
N ILE A 302 7.71 0.14 -5.82
CA ILE A 302 7.39 0.00 -4.41
C ILE A 302 5.94 0.42 -4.23
N ALA A 303 5.07 -0.54 -3.88
CA ALA A 303 3.76 -0.23 -3.33
C ALA A 303 3.94 -0.03 -1.82
N THR A 304 3.67 1.18 -1.34
CA THR A 304 3.76 1.49 0.09
C THR A 304 2.45 1.09 0.76
N ASN A 305 2.50 0.40 1.91
CA ASN A 305 1.29 0.06 2.68
C ASN A 305 0.46 1.32 2.95
N ALA A 306 -0.85 1.16 2.85
CA ALA A 306 -1.77 2.26 3.12
C ALA A 306 -1.64 2.70 4.57
N LEU A 307 -1.45 4.01 4.80
CA LEU A 307 -1.39 4.54 6.17
C LEU A 307 -2.68 4.25 6.94
N SER A 308 -3.81 4.12 6.24
CA SER A 308 -5.10 3.77 6.83
C SER A 308 -5.28 2.28 7.17
N VAL A 309 -4.40 1.39 6.72
CA VAL A 309 -4.54 -0.07 6.88
C VAL A 309 -3.39 -0.61 7.74
N TYR A 310 -3.67 -1.52 8.66
CA TYR A 310 -2.61 -2.16 9.46
C TYR A 310 -1.60 -2.85 8.52
N PRO A 311 -0.28 -2.73 8.76
CA PRO A 311 0.39 -2.19 9.95
C PRO A 311 0.70 -0.69 9.96
N HIS A 312 0.14 0.13 9.07
CA HIS A 312 0.38 1.58 8.99
C HIS A 312 1.87 1.89 8.70
N LYS A 313 2.45 1.16 7.74
CA LYS A 313 3.85 1.35 7.33
C LYS A 313 3.99 2.58 6.43
N TYR A 314 5.17 3.18 6.51
CA TYR A 314 5.65 4.23 5.61
C TYR A 314 7.06 3.88 5.11
N GLY A 315 7.47 4.43 3.97
CA GLY A 315 8.78 4.18 3.38
C GLY A 315 9.80 5.26 3.73
N ARG A 316 11.06 4.88 3.88
CA ARG A 316 12.21 5.78 4.02
C ARG A 316 13.19 5.51 2.89
N ILE A 317 13.55 6.55 2.15
CA ILE A 317 14.40 6.49 0.96
C ILE A 317 15.61 7.38 1.20
N LEU A 318 16.80 6.85 0.95
CA LEU A 318 18.03 7.60 0.85
C LEU A 318 18.53 7.54 -0.59
N VAL A 319 18.76 8.71 -1.19
CA VAL A 319 19.42 8.82 -2.48
C VAL A 319 20.84 9.35 -2.25
N SER A 320 21.85 8.64 -2.76
CA SER A 320 23.24 9.08 -2.65
C SER A 320 24.04 8.77 -3.91
N ASP A 321 25.06 9.57 -4.17
CA ASP A 321 25.97 9.36 -5.30
C ASP A 321 26.79 8.06 -5.17
N GLU A 322 27.13 7.66 -3.93
CA GLU A 322 28.01 6.50 -3.69
C GLU A 322 27.24 5.19 -3.64
N LYS A 323 26.04 5.17 -3.03
CA LYS A 323 25.27 3.95 -2.81
C LYS A 323 24.06 3.79 -3.74
N GLY A 324 23.68 4.81 -4.50
CA GLY A 324 22.44 4.77 -5.27
C GLY A 324 21.22 5.00 -4.38
N ILE A 325 20.19 4.17 -4.54
CA ILE A 325 18.92 4.29 -3.81
C ILE A 325 18.82 3.19 -2.75
N GLU A 326 18.60 3.57 -1.50
CA GLU A 326 18.30 2.65 -0.40
C GLU A 326 16.87 2.94 0.09
N TYR A 327 16.03 1.90 0.15
CA TYR A 327 14.68 1.97 0.71
C TYR A 327 14.55 1.06 1.93
N ARG A 328 13.80 1.53 2.93
CA ARG A 328 13.34 0.71 4.04
C ARG A 328 11.94 1.11 4.49
N SER A 329 11.03 0.16 4.60
CA SER A 329 9.73 0.40 5.23
C SER A 329 9.89 0.51 6.76
N ARG A 330 9.00 1.27 7.40
CA ARG A 330 8.90 1.42 8.85
C ARG A 330 7.45 1.35 9.27
N LYS A 331 7.18 0.56 10.30
CA LYS A 331 5.88 0.53 10.97
C LYS A 331 5.75 1.79 11.84
N LEU A 332 4.64 2.52 11.70
CA LEU A 332 4.32 3.62 12.61
C LEU A 332 4.12 3.11 14.05
N ASP A 333 4.80 3.72 15.01
CA ASP A 333 4.70 3.30 16.41
C ASP A 333 3.44 3.88 17.07
N LEU A 334 2.41 3.05 17.18
CA LEU A 334 1.14 3.36 17.83
C LEU A 334 1.00 2.65 19.19
N SER A 335 2.09 2.09 19.72
CA SER A 335 2.05 1.22 20.92
C SER A 335 1.82 1.99 22.22
N ASP A 336 2.27 3.25 22.28
CA ASP A 336 2.08 4.13 23.44
C ASP A 336 0.75 4.91 23.42
N ILE A 337 0.01 4.83 22.32
CA ILE A 337 -1.27 5.53 22.14
C ILE A 337 -2.39 4.69 22.77
N MET A 338 -2.74 4.99 24.01
CA MET A 338 -3.74 4.23 24.78
C MET A 338 -5.15 4.32 24.16
N MET A 339 -5.89 3.22 24.18
CA MET A 339 -7.31 3.24 23.79
C MET A 339 -8.18 3.81 24.90
N GLY A 340 -9.26 4.49 24.51
CA GLY A 340 -10.21 5.08 25.45
C GLY A 340 -10.91 4.02 26.30
N SER A 341 -11.48 4.45 27.44
CA SER A 341 -12.09 3.53 28.42
C SER A 341 -13.29 2.72 27.90
N ALA A 342 -13.79 3.01 26.70
CA ALA A 342 -14.85 2.25 26.04
C ALA A 342 -14.33 1.00 25.29
N LEU A 343 -13.02 0.94 25.00
CA LEU A 343 -12.35 -0.15 24.28
C LEU A 343 -11.35 -0.84 25.21
N THR A 344 -11.83 -1.31 26.37
CA THR A 344 -11.00 -1.86 27.46
C THR A 344 -10.20 -3.11 27.09
N ASP A 345 -10.60 -3.78 26.01
CA ASP A 345 -9.96 -5.02 25.55
C ASP A 345 -8.63 -4.75 24.82
N PHE A 346 -8.37 -3.49 24.46
CA PHE A 346 -7.14 -3.09 23.77
C PHE A 346 -6.33 -2.10 24.61
N HIS A 347 -5.07 -2.43 24.85
CA HIS A 347 -4.16 -1.56 25.61
C HIS A 347 -3.61 -0.40 24.79
N SER A 348 -3.53 -0.54 23.46
CA SER A 348 -2.97 0.46 22.56
C SER A 348 -3.73 0.51 21.22
N LEU A 349 -3.56 1.62 20.50
CA LEU A 349 -4.07 1.80 19.15
C LEU A 349 -3.45 0.78 18.19
N ASP A 350 -2.17 0.43 18.36
CA ASP A 350 -1.55 -0.65 17.57
C ASP A 350 -2.28 -2.00 17.74
N ALA A 351 -2.57 -2.38 18.98
CA ALA A 351 -3.26 -3.63 19.28
C ALA A 351 -4.70 -3.63 18.74
N TYR A 352 -5.39 -2.49 18.86
CA TYR A 352 -6.72 -2.31 18.29
C TYR A 352 -6.71 -2.40 16.77
N SER A 353 -5.83 -1.64 16.09
CA SER A 353 -5.71 -1.64 14.63
C SER A 353 -5.42 -3.02 14.07
N LYS A 354 -4.54 -3.79 14.72
CA LYS A 354 -4.24 -5.18 14.34
C LYS A 354 -5.50 -6.05 14.40
N ALA A 355 -6.18 -6.05 15.54
CA ALA A 355 -7.36 -6.88 15.75
C ALA A 355 -8.50 -6.47 14.82
N TYR A 356 -8.73 -5.17 14.65
CA TYR A 356 -9.70 -4.61 13.72
C TYR A 356 -9.42 -5.10 12.29
N PHE A 357 -8.18 -4.96 11.80
CA PHE A 357 -7.84 -5.41 10.45
C PHE A 357 -8.03 -6.92 10.27
N GLN A 358 -7.61 -7.73 11.24
CA GLN A 358 -7.79 -9.18 11.22
C GLN A 358 -9.27 -9.56 11.14
N GLU A 359 -10.13 -8.94 11.97
CA GLU A 359 -11.57 -9.16 11.97
C GLU A 359 -12.24 -8.73 10.66
N ARG A 360 -11.88 -7.55 10.13
CA ARG A 360 -12.40 -7.04 8.85
C ARG A 360 -12.01 -7.94 7.68
N SER A 361 -10.75 -8.35 7.64
CA SER A 361 -10.22 -9.28 6.65
C SER A 361 -10.96 -10.62 6.72
N ALA A 362 -11.09 -11.20 7.91
CA ALA A 362 -11.81 -12.45 8.15
C ALA A 362 -13.28 -12.35 7.71
N THR A 363 -13.99 -11.29 8.12
CA THR A 363 -15.40 -11.06 7.77
C THR A 363 -15.61 -11.03 6.26
N ARG A 364 -14.74 -10.34 5.51
CA ARG A 364 -14.82 -10.29 4.05
C ARG A 364 -14.63 -11.67 3.41
N ILE A 365 -13.66 -12.44 3.89
CA ILE A 365 -13.39 -13.79 3.40
C ILE A 365 -14.54 -14.75 3.75
N TYR A 366 -15.07 -14.67 4.96
CA TYR A 366 -16.22 -15.44 5.41
C TYR A 366 -17.43 -15.26 4.50
N HIS A 367 -17.85 -14.01 4.25
CA HIS A 367 -18.99 -13.74 3.38
C HIS A 367 -18.76 -14.21 1.94
N ARG A 368 -17.57 -13.95 1.38
CA ARG A 368 -17.24 -14.45 0.03
C ARG A 368 -17.29 -15.97 -0.04
N LEU A 369 -16.76 -16.69 0.95
CA LEU A 369 -16.80 -18.15 0.98
C LEU A 369 -18.23 -18.68 1.03
N LEU A 370 -19.12 -18.06 1.81
CA LEU A 370 -20.52 -18.46 1.85
C LEU A 370 -21.30 -18.14 0.56
N GLU A 371 -20.91 -17.08 -0.15
CA GLU A 371 -21.58 -16.66 -1.39
C GLU A 371 -21.05 -17.40 -2.63
N GLU A 372 -19.75 -17.70 -2.67
CA GLU A 372 -19.05 -18.17 -3.87
C GLU A 372 -18.53 -19.62 -3.78
N SER A 373 -18.65 -20.30 -2.63
CA SER A 373 -18.15 -21.68 -2.45
C SER A 373 -19.19 -22.63 -1.83
N GLU A 374 -18.84 -23.92 -1.70
CA GLU A 374 -19.67 -24.91 -0.99
C GLU A 374 -19.29 -25.10 0.48
N ALA A 375 -18.46 -24.22 1.04
CA ALA A 375 -18.05 -24.28 2.43
C ALA A 375 -19.23 -24.11 3.40
N THR A 376 -19.25 -24.92 4.46
CA THR A 376 -20.16 -24.74 5.59
C THR A 376 -19.82 -23.48 6.39
N GLU A 377 -20.74 -22.97 7.21
CA GLU A 377 -20.48 -21.83 8.10
C GLU A 377 -19.28 -22.06 9.03
N GLU A 378 -19.08 -23.30 9.50
CA GLU A 378 -17.95 -23.68 10.36
C GLU A 378 -16.62 -23.65 9.59
N GLU A 379 -16.58 -24.26 8.40
CA GLU A 379 -15.39 -24.24 7.54
C GLU A 379 -15.05 -22.82 7.10
N ALA A 380 -16.05 -22.03 6.68
CA ALA A 380 -15.88 -20.64 6.29
C ALA A 380 -15.32 -19.80 7.45
N SER A 381 -15.77 -20.02 8.68
CA SER A 381 -15.26 -19.34 9.87
C SER A 381 -13.79 -19.66 10.13
N LEU A 382 -13.41 -20.94 10.05
CA LEU A 382 -12.03 -21.38 10.28
C LEU A 382 -11.07 -20.84 9.20
N MET A 383 -11.48 -20.89 7.93
CA MET A 383 -10.71 -20.33 6.81
C MET A 383 -10.56 -18.81 6.93
N ALA A 384 -11.65 -18.11 7.27
CA ALA A 384 -11.65 -16.67 7.48
C ALA A 384 -10.74 -16.23 8.63
N GLU A 385 -10.76 -16.93 9.76
CA GLU A 385 -9.87 -16.64 10.90
C GLU A 385 -8.39 -16.78 10.51
N ALA A 386 -8.04 -17.89 9.85
CA ALA A 386 -6.68 -18.12 9.33
C ALA A 386 -6.24 -17.00 8.38
N MET A 387 -7.07 -16.68 7.39
CA MET A 387 -6.78 -15.65 6.40
C MET A 387 -6.71 -14.25 7.03
N GLY A 388 -7.54 -13.96 8.03
CA GLY A 388 -7.46 -12.73 8.81
C GLY A 388 -6.09 -12.53 9.46
N MET A 389 -5.59 -13.58 10.13
CA MET A 389 -4.27 -13.55 10.76
C MET A 389 -3.13 -13.40 9.74
N MET A 390 -3.20 -14.14 8.64
CA MET A 390 -2.15 -14.13 7.60
C MET A 390 -2.14 -12.81 6.82
N ASN A 391 -3.31 -12.25 6.48
CA ASN A 391 -3.41 -10.95 5.82
C ASN A 391 -2.79 -9.81 6.63
N ALA A 392 -2.85 -9.87 7.96
CA ALA A 392 -2.22 -8.85 8.80
C ALA A 392 -0.69 -8.81 8.66
N LEU A 393 -0.06 -9.93 8.25
CA LEU A 393 1.36 -9.98 7.91
C LEU A 393 1.58 -9.64 6.43
N TYR A 394 0.76 -10.22 5.54
CA TYR A 394 0.87 -10.01 4.10
C TYR A 394 0.71 -8.54 3.70
N PHE A 395 -0.25 -7.80 4.27
CA PHE A 395 -0.43 -6.37 3.99
C PHE A 395 0.75 -5.52 4.47
N GLY A 396 1.53 -6.04 5.42
CA GLY A 396 2.78 -5.44 5.87
C GLY A 396 4.01 -5.88 5.06
N GLY A 397 3.90 -6.82 4.13
CA GLY A 397 5.08 -7.48 3.53
C GLY A 397 5.92 -8.21 4.57
N ASP A 398 5.29 -8.72 5.63
CA ASP A 398 5.94 -9.39 6.77
C ASP A 398 5.66 -10.92 6.75
N GLU A 399 5.41 -11.50 5.58
CA GLU A 399 5.04 -12.90 5.37
C GLU A 399 6.11 -13.89 5.85
N GLU A 400 7.36 -13.47 5.98
CA GLU A 400 8.43 -14.25 6.61
C GLU A 400 8.16 -14.55 8.09
N ASN A 401 7.25 -13.79 8.73
CA ASN A 401 6.81 -14.00 10.10
C ASN A 401 5.61 -14.95 10.24
N ILE A 402 5.12 -15.53 9.14
CA ILE A 402 4.10 -16.60 9.19
C ILE A 402 4.71 -17.83 9.89
N THR A 403 4.14 -18.19 11.04
CA THR A 403 4.70 -19.24 11.91
C THR A 403 4.19 -20.65 11.54
N GLU A 404 4.90 -21.68 12.02
CA GLU A 404 4.42 -23.07 11.91
C GLU A 404 3.05 -23.27 12.59
N GLU A 405 2.76 -22.51 13.66
CA GLU A 405 1.47 -22.53 14.35
C GLU A 405 0.35 -21.99 13.46
N MET A 406 0.57 -20.85 12.79
CA MET A 406 -0.39 -20.29 11.83
C MET A 406 -0.62 -21.26 10.66
N MET A 407 0.45 -21.85 10.12
CA MET A 407 0.36 -22.85 9.05
C MET A 407 -0.32 -24.15 9.47
N SER A 408 -0.35 -24.47 10.77
CA SER A 408 -1.02 -25.64 11.32
C SER A 408 -2.49 -25.40 11.66
N HIS A 409 -3.01 -24.18 11.44
CA HIS A 409 -4.41 -23.86 11.69
C HIS A 409 -5.33 -24.66 10.76
N GLU A 410 -6.44 -25.18 11.28
CA GLU A 410 -7.38 -26.01 10.50
C GLU A 410 -7.92 -25.27 9.28
N GLY A 411 -8.15 -23.97 9.41
CA GLY A 411 -8.52 -23.09 8.29
C GLY A 411 -7.53 -23.10 7.13
N VAL A 412 -6.22 -23.19 7.37
CA VAL A 412 -5.21 -23.26 6.30
C VAL A 412 -5.36 -24.56 5.51
N PHE A 413 -5.51 -25.68 6.20
CA PHE A 413 -5.75 -26.98 5.58
C PHE A 413 -7.06 -26.99 4.77
N LEU A 414 -8.13 -26.37 5.30
CA LEU A 414 -9.40 -26.26 4.59
C LEU A 414 -9.28 -25.41 3.34
N MET A 415 -8.51 -24.30 3.35
CA MET A 415 -8.28 -23.50 2.14
C MET A 415 -7.58 -24.29 1.04
N GLU A 416 -6.65 -25.18 1.38
CA GLU A 416 -5.93 -26.01 0.41
C GLU A 416 -6.77 -27.18 -0.15
N THR A 417 -7.75 -27.68 0.62
CA THR A 417 -8.45 -28.94 0.31
C THR A 417 -9.95 -28.81 0.02
N ALA A 418 -10.59 -27.77 0.55
CA ALA A 418 -12.03 -27.55 0.52
C ALA A 418 -12.43 -26.10 0.17
N GLY A 419 -11.47 -25.17 0.12
CA GLY A 419 -11.69 -23.78 -0.28
C GLY A 419 -12.02 -23.63 -1.77
N ASP A 420 -12.50 -22.44 -2.16
CA ASP A 420 -12.64 -22.10 -3.57
C ASP A 420 -11.28 -21.81 -4.21
N GLU A 421 -11.22 -21.93 -5.54
CA GLU A 421 -9.99 -21.74 -6.33
C GLU A 421 -9.34 -20.37 -6.06
N LYS A 422 -10.15 -19.32 -5.84
CA LYS A 422 -9.63 -17.98 -5.53
C LYS A 422 -8.96 -17.91 -4.16
N THR A 423 -9.53 -18.52 -3.11
CA THR A 423 -8.91 -18.53 -1.78
C THR A 423 -7.62 -19.34 -1.78
N ALA A 424 -7.66 -20.51 -2.40
CA ALA A 424 -6.47 -21.36 -2.52
C ALA A 424 -5.36 -20.65 -3.29
N TYR A 425 -5.70 -19.99 -4.41
CA TYR A 425 -4.75 -19.20 -5.19
C TYR A 425 -4.19 -18.02 -4.41
N TYR A 426 -5.04 -17.29 -3.68
CA TYR A 426 -4.59 -16.16 -2.87
C TYR A 426 -3.62 -16.60 -1.75
N LEU A 427 -3.93 -17.70 -1.07
CA LEU A 427 -3.06 -18.31 -0.08
C LEU A 427 -1.73 -18.77 -0.70
N GLU A 428 -1.77 -19.42 -1.85
CA GLU A 428 -0.58 -19.87 -2.57
C GLU A 428 0.32 -18.68 -2.95
N ARG A 429 -0.27 -17.59 -3.43
CA ARG A 429 0.46 -16.36 -3.81
C ARG A 429 1.14 -15.72 -2.60
N MET A 430 0.42 -15.58 -1.49
CA MET A 430 0.95 -15.05 -0.23
C MET A 430 2.14 -15.89 0.30
N LEU A 431 2.09 -17.21 0.14
CA LEU A 431 3.11 -18.11 0.68
C LEU A 431 4.31 -18.31 -0.26
N ASN A 432 4.14 -18.02 -1.55
CA ASN A 432 5.13 -18.29 -2.60
C ASN A 432 5.42 -17.05 -3.44
N GLU A 433 5.58 -15.90 -2.79
CA GLU A 433 6.04 -14.70 -3.47
C GLU A 433 7.50 -14.84 -3.90
N SER A 434 7.77 -14.41 -5.14
CA SER A 434 9.07 -14.46 -5.78
C SER A 434 9.44 -13.04 -6.17
N GLY A 435 10.53 -12.52 -5.62
CA GLY A 435 10.92 -11.14 -5.87
C GLY A 435 11.90 -10.63 -4.83
N PRO A 436 12.12 -9.30 -4.82
CA PRO A 436 12.83 -8.59 -3.76
C PRO A 436 12.25 -8.84 -2.35
N ASP A 437 12.90 -8.28 -1.33
CA ASP A 437 12.32 -8.15 0.00
C ASP A 437 11.36 -6.95 0.01
N ASP A 438 10.14 -7.13 0.53
CA ASP A 438 9.10 -6.09 0.47
C ASP A 438 9.36 -4.90 1.40
N ASN A 439 10.33 -5.02 2.31
CA ASN A 439 10.65 -4.00 3.29
C ASN A 439 12.02 -3.36 3.08
N VAL A 440 12.89 -3.93 2.25
CA VAL A 440 14.26 -3.43 2.03
C VAL A 440 14.63 -3.55 0.56
N LEU A 441 15.08 -2.44 -0.03
CA LEU A 441 15.59 -2.42 -1.40
C LEU A 441 16.87 -1.61 -1.49
N HIS A 442 17.83 -2.10 -2.27
CA HIS A 442 19.04 -1.38 -2.64
C HIS A 442 19.22 -1.41 -4.15
N ILE A 443 19.26 -0.24 -4.78
CA ILE A 443 19.50 -0.06 -6.20
C ILE A 443 20.86 0.61 -6.37
N GLY A 444 21.86 -0.15 -6.81
CA GLY A 444 23.20 0.35 -7.09
C GLY A 444 23.25 1.38 -8.23
N LYS A 445 24.35 2.14 -8.27
CA LYS A 445 24.60 3.12 -9.33
C LYS A 445 24.81 2.50 -10.70
#